data_AF-J0R4W9-F1
#
_entry.id   AF-J0R4W9-F1
#
_cell.length_a   1.000
_cell.length_b   1.000
_cell.length_c   1.000
_cell.angle_alpha   90.00
_cell.angle_beta   90.00
_cell.angle_gamma   90.00
#
_symmetry.space_group_name_H-M   'P 1'
#
loop_
_entity.id
_entity.type
_entity.pdbx_description
1 polymer ?
#
loop_
_entity_poly.entity_id
_entity_poly.type
_entity_poly.pdbx_seq_one_letter_code
_entity_poly.pdbx_strand_id
1 'polypeptide(L)'
;MWTKHKRRSIKGRFILPLMAVGVFSYFGYHIYHGEYGLYSRVKLESHIDDLNGELKTLVTAREAFEKKISLLRDGHIERDMLDEYVRKNLNLSTPNELVIITKPSDQ
;
A
#
# COMPACT_ATOMS: atom_id res chain seq x y z
N MET A 1 -74.45 37.53 5.76
CA MET A 1 -73.41 36.66 5.17
C MET A 1 -72.04 37.26 5.45
N TRP A 2 -71.20 36.57 6.24
CA TRP A 2 -69.87 37.07 6.60
C TRP A 2 -68.83 36.52 5.63
N THR A 3 -68.30 37.35 4.74
CA THR A 3 -67.17 36.99 3.87
C THR A 3 -65.88 37.44 4.53
N LYS A 4 -65.17 36.52 5.19
CA LYS A 4 -63.82 36.78 5.71
C LYS A 4 -62.81 36.79 4.56
N HIS A 5 -62.48 37.97 4.04
CA HIS A 5 -61.44 38.11 3.03
C HIS A 5 -60.06 38.09 3.71
N LYS A 6 -59.38 36.93 3.65
CA LYS A 6 -58.02 36.77 4.19
C LYS A 6 -57.04 37.52 3.29
N ARG A 7 -56.43 38.60 3.80
CA ARG A 7 -55.37 39.35 3.10
C ARG A 7 -54.22 38.38 2.80
N ARG A 8 -53.94 38.13 1.52
CA ARG A 8 -52.83 37.25 1.11
C ARG A 8 -51.51 37.92 1.50
N SER A 9 -50.85 37.41 2.54
CA SER A 9 -49.54 37.90 2.98
C SER A 9 -48.44 37.30 2.11
N ILE A 10 -47.66 38.15 1.45
CA ILE A 10 -46.58 37.71 0.54
C ILE A 10 -45.35 37.17 1.27
N LYS A 11 -45.26 37.42 2.59
CA LYS A 11 -44.12 37.00 3.43
C LYS A 11 -43.93 35.48 3.45
N GLY A 12 -45.03 34.71 3.40
CA GLY A 12 -44.97 33.25 3.34
C GLY A 12 -44.29 32.70 2.09
N ARG A 13 -44.27 33.48 0.99
CA ARG A 13 -43.65 33.08 -0.28
C ARG A 13 -42.12 33.08 -0.21
N PHE A 14 -41.52 33.79 0.75
CA PHE A 14 -40.07 33.87 0.92
C PHE A 14 -39.50 32.83 1.89
N ILE A 15 -40.35 32.14 2.66
CA ILE A 15 -39.90 31.15 3.64
C ILE A 15 -39.25 29.95 2.94
N LEU A 16 -39.90 29.43 1.89
CA LEU A 16 -39.40 28.29 1.13
C LEU A 16 -38.06 28.58 0.42
N PRO A 17 -37.89 29.68 -0.34
CA PRO A 17 -36.59 29.97 -0.96
C PRO A 17 -35.50 30.26 0.06
N LEU A 18 -35.80 30.91 1.20
CA LEU A 18 -34.79 31.14 2.25
C LEU A 18 -34.30 29.82 2.86
N MET A 19 -35.23 28.89 3.13
CA MET A 19 -34.88 27.56 3.62
C MET A 19 -34.06 26.78 2.58
N ALA A 20 -34.44 26.86 1.30
CA ALA A 20 -33.70 26.22 0.22
C ALA A 20 -32.26 26.73 0.11
N VAL A 21 -32.04 28.05 0.22
CA VAL A 21 -30.69 28.63 0.24
C VAL A 21 -29.86 28.09 1.41
N GLY A 22 -30.46 27.95 2.60
CA GLY A 22 -29.78 27.34 3.76
C GLY A 22 -29.36 25.90 3.49
N VAL A 23 -30.26 25.09 2.94
CA VAL A 23 -30.00 23.69 2.57
C VAL A 23 -28.88 23.59 1.52
N PHE A 24 -28.96 24.37 0.44
CA PHE A 24 -27.94 24.38 -0.60
C PHE A 24 -26.58 24.86 -0.10
N SER A 25 -26.55 25.86 0.79
CA SER A 25 -25.30 26.34 1.41
C SER A 25 -24.64 25.24 2.25
N TYR A 26 -25.43 24.51 3.06
CA TYR A 26 -24.94 23.40 3.86
C TYR A 26 -24.36 22.28 2.99
N PHE A 27 -25.14 21.79 2.02
CA PHE A 27 -24.67 20.75 1.11
C PHE A 27 -23.48 21.21 0.26
N GLY A 28 -23.50 22.45 -0.22
CA GLY A 28 -22.38 23.05 -0.94
C GLY A 28 -21.09 23.04 -0.11
N TYR A 29 -21.15 23.51 1.14
CA TYR A 29 -20.00 23.49 2.06
C TYR A 29 -19.49 22.05 2.28
N HIS A 30 -20.39 21.10 2.51
CA HIS A 30 -20.04 19.70 2.73
C HIS A 30 -19.48 18.99 1.48
N ILE A 31 -19.78 19.44 0.26
CA ILE A 31 -19.16 18.89 -0.96
C ILE A 31 -17.66 19.25 -1.02
N TYR A 32 -17.29 20.45 -0.55
CA TYR A 32 -15.90 20.90 -0.52
C TYR A 32 -15.12 20.35 0.69
N HIS A 33 -15.73 20.37 1.89
CA HIS A 33 -15.03 20.05 3.14
C HIS A 33 -15.39 18.68 3.75
N GLY A 34 -16.35 17.97 3.17
CA GLY A 34 -16.79 16.68 3.70
C GLY A 34 -15.81 15.55 3.43
N GLU A 35 -15.86 14.53 4.28
CA GLU A 35 -15.04 13.31 4.16
C GLU A 35 -15.26 12.56 2.84
N TYR A 36 -16.40 12.75 2.18
CA TYR A 36 -16.72 12.20 0.85
C TYR A 36 -16.61 13.23 -0.29
N GLY A 37 -16.13 14.43 0.02
CA GLY A 37 -15.98 15.53 -0.92
C GLY A 37 -14.89 15.28 -1.96
N LEU A 38 -14.80 16.17 -2.95
CA LEU A 38 -13.86 16.04 -4.07
C LEU A 38 -12.39 15.90 -3.60
N TYR A 39 -12.05 16.50 -2.47
CA TYR A 39 -10.70 16.46 -1.91
C TYR A 39 -10.30 15.10 -1.31
N SER A 40 -11.26 14.34 -0.78
CA SER A 40 -10.95 13.03 -0.21
C SER A 40 -10.57 12.01 -1.27
N ARG A 41 -11.08 12.18 -2.49
CA ARG A 41 -10.71 11.35 -3.65
C ARG A 41 -9.23 11.50 -4.00
N VAL A 42 -8.72 12.74 -4.03
CA VAL A 42 -7.30 13.00 -4.32
C VAL A 42 -6.39 12.38 -3.27
N LYS A 43 -6.76 12.48 -1.98
CA LYS A 43 -5.98 11.90 -0.88
C LYS A 43 -6.05 10.37 -0.86
N LEU A 44 -7.19 9.79 -1.25
CA LEU A 44 -7.33 8.34 -1.38
C LEU A 44 -6.49 7.81 -2.54
N GLU A 45 -6.53 8.50 -3.69
CA GLU A 45 -5.76 8.10 -4.87
C GLU A 45 -4.26 8.11 -4.56
N SER A 46 -3.76 9.15 -3.89
CA SER A 46 -2.36 9.19 -3.48
C SER A 46 -2.00 8.04 -2.53
N HIS A 47 -2.89 7.69 -1.60
CA HIS A 47 -2.68 6.53 -0.72
C HIS A 47 -2.68 5.20 -1.49
N ILE A 48 -3.53 5.06 -2.49
CA ILE A 48 -3.58 3.87 -3.35
C ILE A 48 -2.27 3.74 -4.12
N ASP A 49 -1.77 4.84 -4.68
CA ASP A 49 -0.49 4.86 -5.41
C ASP A 49 0.69 4.50 -4.50
N ASP A 50 0.74 5.06 -3.29
CA ASP A 50 1.78 4.75 -2.30
C ASP A 50 1.76 3.24 -1.93
N LEU A 51 0.58 2.70 -1.61
CA LEU A 51 0.40 1.28 -1.26
C LEU A 51 0.74 0.36 -2.44
N ASN A 52 0.39 0.74 -3.67
CA ASN A 52 0.75 -0.02 -4.86
C ASN A 52 2.27 -0.02 -5.09
N GLY A 53 2.93 1.10 -4.80
CA GLY A 53 4.39 1.21 -4.81
C GLY A 53 5.02 0.22 -3.83
N GLU A 54 4.57 0.24 -2.58
CA GLU A 54 5.03 -0.68 -1.54
C GLU A 54 4.78 -2.14 -1.93
N LEU A 55 3.57 -2.48 -2.37
CA LEU A 55 3.22 -3.83 -2.84
C LEU A 55 4.16 -4.31 -3.94
N LYS A 56 4.44 -3.46 -4.94
CA LYS A 56 5.36 -3.80 -6.03
C LYS A 56 6.76 -4.12 -5.49
N THR A 57 7.26 -3.34 -4.54
CA THR A 57 8.57 -3.61 -3.93
C THR A 57 8.59 -4.95 -3.18
N LEU A 58 7.56 -5.26 -2.39
CA LEU A 58 7.48 -6.54 -1.69
C LEU A 58 7.34 -7.73 -2.64
N VAL A 59 6.54 -7.60 -3.70
CA VAL A 59 6.38 -8.66 -4.70
C VAL A 59 7.71 -8.95 -5.38
N THR A 60 8.45 -7.92 -5.81
CA THR A 60 9.78 -8.13 -6.42
C THR A 60 10.78 -8.78 -5.46
N ALA A 61 10.76 -8.41 -4.18
CA ALA A 61 11.59 -9.05 -3.17
C ALA A 61 11.22 -10.53 -2.97
N ARG A 62 9.92 -10.83 -2.87
CA ARG A 62 9.41 -12.20 -2.78
C ARG A 62 9.86 -13.03 -3.99
N GLU A 63 9.65 -12.54 -5.20
CA GLU A 63 10.04 -13.23 -6.43
C GLU A 63 11.56 -13.50 -6.49
N ALA A 64 12.38 -12.55 -6.06
CA ALA A 64 13.83 -12.74 -5.97
C ALA A 64 14.21 -13.86 -4.99
N PHE A 65 13.55 -13.94 -3.84
CA PHE A 65 13.75 -15.04 -2.90
C PHE A 65 13.19 -16.36 -3.42
N GLU A 66 12.03 -16.36 -4.06
CA GLU A 66 11.47 -17.58 -4.66
C GLU A 66 12.37 -18.14 -5.75
N LYS A 67 12.99 -17.29 -6.57
CA LYS A 67 14.00 -17.74 -7.53
C LYS A 67 15.20 -18.40 -6.85
N LYS A 68 15.72 -17.79 -5.78
CA LYS A 68 16.83 -18.37 -4.99
C LYS A 68 16.43 -19.70 -4.34
N ILE A 69 15.23 -19.78 -3.79
CA ILE A 69 14.69 -21.00 -3.16
C ILE A 69 14.43 -22.06 -4.22
N SER A 70 13.93 -21.70 -5.40
CA SER A 70 13.70 -22.65 -6.50
C SER A 70 15.00 -23.34 -6.91
N LEU A 71 16.10 -22.59 -6.99
CA LEU A 71 17.43 -23.15 -7.25
C LEU A 71 17.90 -24.13 -6.15
N LEU A 72 17.40 -23.98 -4.92
CA LEU A 72 17.69 -24.89 -3.81
C LEU A 72 16.70 -26.06 -3.70
N ARG A 73 15.50 -25.93 -4.30
CA ARG A 73 14.36 -26.83 -4.08
C ARG A 73 14.17 -27.87 -5.18
N ASP A 74 14.89 -27.79 -6.30
CA ASP A 74 14.88 -28.83 -7.34
C ASP A 74 15.58 -30.11 -6.84
N GLY A 75 14.93 -30.79 -5.89
CA GLY A 75 15.00 -32.21 -5.57
C GLY A 75 16.29 -32.76 -4.97
N HIS A 76 17.42 -32.13 -5.20
CA HIS A 76 18.72 -32.54 -4.70
C HIS A 76 19.47 -31.29 -4.32
N ILE A 77 19.72 -31.08 -3.02
CA ILE A 77 20.90 -30.30 -2.64
C ILE A 77 22.06 -31.02 -3.33
N GLU A 78 22.67 -30.39 -4.33
CA GLU A 78 23.86 -30.93 -4.97
C GLU A 78 24.88 -31.18 -3.86
N ARG A 79 25.28 -32.44 -3.74
CA ARG A 79 26.19 -32.91 -2.70
C ARG A 79 27.47 -32.07 -2.68
N ASP A 80 27.88 -31.57 -3.84
CA ASP A 80 29.04 -30.71 -4.04
C ASP A 80 28.85 -29.31 -3.44
N MET A 81 27.66 -28.69 -3.55
CA MET A 81 27.40 -27.41 -2.89
C MET A 81 27.37 -27.55 -1.36
N LEU A 82 26.84 -28.68 -0.86
CA LEU A 82 26.86 -28.97 0.57
C LEU A 82 28.29 -29.18 1.07
N ASP A 83 29.10 -29.92 0.29
CA ASP A 83 30.51 -30.16 0.60
C ASP A 83 31.31 -28.86 0.55
N GLU A 84 31.09 -27.99 -0.42
CA GLU A 84 31.71 -26.66 -0.50
C GLU A 84 31.35 -25.80 0.72
N TYR A 85 30.07 -25.75 1.10
CA TYR A 85 29.62 -24.96 2.25
C TYR A 85 30.22 -25.46 3.56
N VAL A 86 30.29 -26.79 3.74
CA VAL A 86 30.88 -27.41 4.92
C VAL A 86 32.39 -27.18 4.96
N ARG A 87 33.12 -27.35 3.85
CA ARG A 87 34.56 -27.05 3.77
C ARG A 87 34.87 -25.60 4.08
N LYS A 88 34.06 -24.67 3.54
CA LYS A 88 34.26 -23.23 3.70
C LYS A 88 33.99 -22.71 5.11
N ASN A 89 32.96 -23.25 5.78
CA ASN A 89 32.53 -22.74 7.09
C ASN A 89 33.05 -23.54 8.29
N LEU A 90 33.29 -24.85 8.11
CA LEU A 90 33.68 -25.75 9.20
C LEU A 90 35.13 -26.24 9.08
N ASN A 91 35.88 -25.76 8.07
CA ASN A 91 37.24 -26.23 7.74
C ASN A 91 37.32 -27.76 7.68
N LEU A 92 36.26 -28.42 7.22
CA LEU A 92 36.19 -29.86 7.13
C LEU A 92 37.10 -30.34 5.98
N SER A 93 37.96 -31.33 6.24
CA SER A 93 38.85 -31.95 5.26
C SER A 93 38.74 -33.47 5.38
N THR A 94 38.77 -34.20 4.27
CA THR A 94 38.76 -35.66 4.32
C THR A 94 40.17 -36.21 4.63
N PRO A 95 40.31 -37.46 5.12
CA PRO A 95 41.60 -38.03 5.54
C PRO A 95 42.68 -38.09 4.44
N ASN A 96 42.27 -38.07 3.17
CA ASN A 96 43.16 -38.17 2.01
C ASN A 96 43.33 -36.84 1.25
N GLU A 97 42.96 -35.71 1.85
CA GLU A 97 43.06 -34.39 1.23
C GLU A 97 44.27 -33.58 1.73
N LEU A 98 44.90 -32.85 0.80
CA LEU A 98 46.02 -31.96 1.09
C LEU A 98 45.50 -30.58 1.47
N VAL A 99 45.69 -30.17 2.72
CA VAL A 99 45.38 -28.80 3.18
C VAL A 99 46.59 -27.89 2.97
N ILE A 100 46.44 -26.87 2.12
CA ILE A 100 47.46 -25.84 1.89
C ILE A 100 47.07 -24.59 2.66
N ILE A 101 47.74 -24.33 3.78
CA ILE A 101 47.56 -23.08 4.55
C ILE A 101 48.38 -21.99 3.85
N THR A 102 47.71 -21.07 3.18
CA THR A 102 48.35 -19.89 2.58
C THR A 102 48.48 -18.78 3.62
N LYS A 103 49.57 -18.00 3.55
CA LYS A 103 49.76 -16.83 4.41
C LYS A 103 48.64 -15.82 4.09
N PRO A 104 48.05 -15.13 5.09
CA PRO A 104 47.05 -14.10 4.80
C PRO A 104 47.66 -13.13 3.79
N SER A 105 47.01 -12.98 2.64
CA SER A 105 47.38 -11.90 1.73
C SER A 105 46.80 -10.64 2.34
N ASP A 106 47.68 -9.76 2.81
CA ASP A 106 47.30 -8.41 3.24
C ASP A 106 46.67 -7.72 2.00
N GLN A 107 45.34 -7.62 2.00
CA GLN A 107 44.55 -6.71 1.17
C GLN A 107 43.74 -5.79 2.07
#